data_AF-A0A7F5RIH4-F1
#
_entry.id   AF-A0A7F5RIH4-F1
#
_cell.length_a   1.000
_cell.length_b   1.000
_cell.length_c   1.000
_cell.angle_alpha   90.00
_cell.angle_beta   90.00
_cell.angle_gamma   90.00
#
_symmetry.space_group_name_H-M   'P 1'
#
loop_
_entity.id
_entity.type
_entity.pdbx_description
1 polymer ?
#
loop_
_entity_poly.entity_id
_entity_poly.type
_entity_poly.pdbx_seq_one_letter_code
_entity_poly.pdbx_strand_id
1 'polypeptide(L)'
;MGMDEKPDKDQEEHHLHALREWLERQEYLPQNINDTFLKRFLNCCNNSVETAKGLIDLCFTIRSQTPEIFENRDPLSPSIQNIIKTSDMVPLPNYTDNNYQVFIYRLCDPDPDKFVYADSLKTFFMFSDLRMLTDINLPDGEVPIFDMSGLCLRHISKVSLHLLKKYMQYTQVHNYYFFYSVAN
;
A
#
# COMPACT_ATOMS: atom_id res chain seq x y z
N MET A 1 -18.99 19.34 -14.06
CA MET A 1 -18.93 19.89 -12.69
C MET A 1 -20.04 19.24 -11.89
N GLY A 2 -19.80 18.01 -11.43
CA GLY A 2 -20.57 17.43 -10.33
C GLY A 2 -19.92 17.93 -9.04
N MET A 3 -20.71 18.49 -8.14
CA MET A 3 -20.24 18.86 -6.82
C MET A 3 -20.04 17.55 -6.06
N ASP A 4 -18.80 17.19 -5.74
CA ASP A 4 -18.53 16.12 -4.77
C ASP A 4 -19.05 16.62 -3.42
N GLU A 5 -20.28 16.24 -3.09
CA GLU A 5 -20.83 16.39 -1.75
C GLU A 5 -19.90 15.63 -0.80
N LYS A 6 -19.25 16.36 0.10
CA LYS A 6 -18.54 15.75 1.22
C LYS A 6 -19.52 14.80 1.92
N PRO A 7 -19.10 13.56 2.24
CA PRO A 7 -19.97 12.63 2.94
C PRO A 7 -20.54 13.31 4.18
N ASP A 8 -21.84 13.13 4.37
CA ASP A 8 -22.53 13.60 5.57
C ASP A 8 -21.76 13.06 6.80
N LYS A 9 -21.34 13.97 7.69
CA LYS A 9 -20.54 13.59 8.87
C LYS A 9 -21.26 12.55 9.72
N ASP A 10 -22.59 12.61 9.74
CA ASP A 10 -23.41 11.66 10.49
C ASP A 10 -23.39 10.28 9.85
N GLN A 11 -23.30 10.20 8.51
CA GLN A 11 -23.16 8.95 7.78
C GLN A 11 -21.76 8.33 7.95
N GLU A 12 -20.71 9.15 7.90
CA GLU A 12 -19.33 8.66 8.13
C GLU A 12 -19.18 8.05 9.52
N GLU A 13 -19.67 8.72 10.57
CA GLU A 13 -19.59 8.20 11.94
C GLU A 13 -20.42 6.92 12.09
N HIS A 14 -21.60 6.83 11.44
CA HIS A 14 -22.40 5.62 11.42
C HIS A 14 -21.65 4.43 10.79
N HIS A 15 -20.98 4.63 9.66
CA HIS A 15 -20.19 3.59 9.00
C HIS A 15 -18.98 3.15 9.85
N LEU A 16 -18.30 4.10 10.50
CA LEU A 16 -17.19 3.78 11.41
C LEU A 16 -17.67 2.98 12.61
N HIS A 17 -18.79 3.36 13.21
CA HIS A 17 -19.39 2.60 14.29
C HIS A 17 -19.70 1.15 13.87
N ALA A 18 -20.33 0.96 12.71
CA ALA A 18 -20.63 -0.37 12.17
C ALA A 18 -19.37 -1.22 11.91
N LEU A 19 -18.27 -0.61 11.46
CA LEU A 19 -16.98 -1.30 11.31
C LEU A 19 -16.37 -1.69 12.66
N ARG A 20 -16.41 -0.80 13.66
CA ARG A 20 -15.89 -1.06 15.01
C ARG A 20 -16.67 -2.21 15.68
N GLU A 21 -17.99 -2.18 15.65
CA GLU A 21 -18.83 -3.27 16.19
C GLU A 21 -18.58 -4.61 15.50
N TRP A 22 -18.31 -4.61 14.20
CA TRP A 22 -17.95 -5.82 13.48
C TRP A 22 -16.57 -6.34 13.87
N LEU A 23 -15.57 -5.46 14.03
CA LEU A 23 -14.21 -5.80 14.42
C LEU A 23 -14.14 -6.46 15.81
N GLU A 24 -14.97 -5.99 16.75
CA GLU A 24 -15.09 -6.60 18.10
C GLU A 24 -15.49 -8.07 18.05
N ARG A 25 -16.14 -8.51 16.97
CA ARG A 25 -16.56 -9.92 16.77
C ARG A 25 -15.52 -10.75 16.03
N GLN A 26 -14.46 -10.14 15.50
CA GLN A 26 -13.39 -10.82 14.75
C GLN A 26 -12.13 -10.94 15.60
N GLU A 27 -12.07 -11.90 16.54
CA GLU A 27 -10.96 -12.05 17.50
C GLU A 27 -9.58 -12.24 16.84
N TYR A 28 -9.53 -12.75 15.60
CA TYR A 28 -8.29 -12.96 14.86
C TYR A 28 -7.76 -11.68 14.19
N LEU A 29 -8.55 -10.60 14.14
CA LEU A 29 -8.14 -9.31 13.61
C LEU A 29 -7.62 -8.39 14.74
N PRO A 30 -6.72 -7.44 14.42
CA PRO A 30 -6.31 -6.43 15.38
C PRO A 30 -7.50 -5.60 15.87
N GLN A 31 -7.64 -5.48 17.19
CA GLN A 31 -8.77 -4.77 17.81
C GLN A 31 -8.55 -3.25 17.92
N ASN A 32 -7.31 -2.80 17.75
CA ASN A 32 -6.89 -1.40 17.92
C ASN A 32 -6.61 -0.70 16.58
N ILE A 33 -7.46 -0.91 15.58
CA ILE A 33 -7.34 -0.23 14.28
C ILE A 33 -7.78 1.23 14.44
N ASN A 34 -6.93 2.15 14.03
CA ASN A 34 -7.18 3.59 14.12
C ASN A 34 -8.31 4.03 13.17
N ASP A 35 -9.13 5.00 13.57
CA ASP A 35 -10.21 5.54 12.74
C ASP A 35 -9.74 6.07 11.38
N THR A 36 -8.54 6.67 11.30
CA THR A 36 -7.95 7.10 10.03
C THR A 36 -7.78 5.93 9.06
N PHE A 37 -7.43 4.74 9.56
CA PHE A 37 -7.36 3.53 8.73
C PHE A 37 -8.74 3.08 8.29
N LEU A 38 -9.72 3.04 9.20
CA LEU A 38 -11.09 2.65 8.87
C LEU A 38 -11.71 3.58 7.82
N LYS A 39 -11.48 4.90 7.94
CA LYS A 39 -11.89 5.90 6.95
C LYS A 39 -11.25 5.65 5.59
N ARG A 40 -9.97 5.28 5.55
CA ARG A 40 -9.29 4.92 4.29
C ARG A 40 -9.89 3.66 3.66
N PHE A 41 -10.16 2.62 4.43
CA PHE A 41 -10.84 1.42 3.93
C PHE A 41 -12.22 1.75 3.36
N LEU A 42 -13.00 2.59 4.04
CA LEU A 42 -14.29 3.07 3.54
C LEU A 42 -14.14 3.85 2.23
N ASN A 43 -13.18 4.77 2.16
CA ASN A 43 -12.90 5.55 0.95
C ASN A 43 -12.53 4.65 -0.23
N CYS A 44 -11.65 3.66 -0.03
CA CYS A 44 -11.31 2.66 -1.05
C CYS A 44 -12.51 1.83 -1.52
N CYS A 45 -13.57 1.77 -0.72
CA CYS A 45 -14.77 0.97 -0.97
C CYS A 45 -16.00 1.82 -1.32
N ASN A 46 -15.82 3.08 -1.76
CA ASN A 46 -16.91 4.01 -2.06
C ASN A 46 -17.93 4.11 -0.90
N ASN A 47 -17.44 4.11 0.33
CA ASN A 47 -18.20 4.11 1.58
C ASN A 47 -19.10 2.87 1.82
N SER A 48 -18.91 1.78 1.08
CA SER A 48 -19.58 0.50 1.33
C SER A 48 -18.98 -0.20 2.54
N VAL A 49 -19.74 -0.29 3.64
CA VAL A 49 -19.33 -0.98 4.87
C VAL A 49 -19.03 -2.46 4.61
N GLU A 50 -19.89 -3.17 3.87
CA GLU A 50 -19.70 -4.60 3.59
C GLU A 50 -18.44 -4.87 2.74
N THR A 51 -18.18 -4.03 1.75
CA THR A 51 -16.95 -4.15 0.95
C THR A 51 -15.72 -3.80 1.78
N ALA A 52 -15.80 -2.80 2.66
CA ALA A 52 -14.72 -2.43 3.57
C ALA A 52 -14.38 -3.56 4.56
N LYS A 53 -15.38 -4.27 5.13
CA LYS A 53 -15.15 -5.45 5.98
C LYS A 53 -14.31 -6.51 5.27
N GLY A 54 -14.68 -6.85 4.04
CA GLY A 54 -13.93 -7.82 3.22
C GLY A 54 -12.50 -7.36 2.91
N LEU A 55 -12.32 -6.06 2.63
CA LEU A 55 -11.00 -5.49 2.36
C LEU A 55 -10.10 -5.48 3.61
N ILE A 56 -10.66 -5.14 4.78
CA ILE A 56 -9.96 -5.17 6.07
C ILE A 56 -9.52 -6.60 6.37
N ASP A 57 -10.44 -7.56 6.30
CA ASP A 57 -10.16 -8.97 6.57
C ASP A 57 -9.03 -9.51 5.70
N LEU A 58 -9.12 -9.26 4.39
CA LEU A 58 -8.12 -9.73 3.45
C LEU A 58 -6.77 -9.04 3.67
N CYS A 59 -6.76 -7.73 3.94
CA CYS A 59 -5.55 -6.98 4.21
C CYS A 59 -4.78 -7.60 5.40
N PHE A 60 -5.45 -7.84 6.52
CA PHE A 60 -4.81 -8.44 7.69
C PHE A 60 -4.47 -9.92 7.50
N THR A 61 -5.29 -10.67 6.75
CA THR A 61 -5.00 -12.07 6.39
C THR A 61 -3.75 -12.20 5.52
N ILE A 62 -3.58 -11.35 4.49
CA ILE A 62 -2.36 -11.37 3.68
C ILE A 62 -1.14 -11.00 4.54
N ARG A 63 -1.30 -10.01 5.43
CA ARG A 63 -0.22 -9.56 6.32
C ARG A 63 0.23 -10.64 7.29
N SER A 64 -0.70 -11.38 7.89
CA SER A 64 -0.38 -12.48 8.81
C SER A 64 0.26 -13.69 8.09
N GLN A 65 -0.03 -13.88 6.81
CA GLN A 65 0.52 -14.97 5.99
C GLN A 65 1.81 -14.59 5.25
N THR A 66 2.39 -13.42 5.48
CA THR A 66 3.59 -12.98 4.77
C THR A 66 4.57 -12.28 5.75
N PRO A 67 5.06 -13.02 6.77
CA PRO A 67 5.97 -12.48 7.78
C PRO A 67 7.29 -11.98 7.19
N GLU A 68 7.71 -12.54 6.05
CA GLU A 68 8.90 -12.09 5.31
C GLU A 68 8.82 -10.60 4.94
N ILE A 69 7.60 -10.07 4.82
CA ILE A 69 7.33 -8.68 4.46
C ILE A 69 6.85 -7.86 5.67
N PHE A 70 5.98 -8.42 6.52
CA PHE A 70 5.28 -7.64 7.56
C PHE A 70 5.87 -7.75 8.97
N GLU A 71 6.84 -8.65 9.19
CA GLU A 71 7.57 -8.79 10.46
C GLU A 71 9.02 -8.28 10.37
N ASN A 72 9.63 -7.99 11.53
CA ASN A 72 11.02 -7.54 11.66
C ASN A 72 11.33 -6.30 10.79
N ARG A 73 10.52 -5.25 10.97
CA ARG A 73 10.54 -4.01 10.16
C ARG A 73 11.27 -2.86 10.87
N ASP A 74 12.51 -3.11 11.28
CA ASP A 74 13.36 -2.09 11.87
C ASP A 74 13.97 -1.21 10.76
N PRO A 75 13.63 0.10 10.68
CA PRO A 75 14.17 0.99 9.66
C PRO A 75 15.69 1.20 9.80
N LEU A 76 16.29 0.92 10.96
CA LEU A 76 17.72 1.02 11.20
C LEU A 76 18.47 -0.29 10.93
N SER A 77 17.75 -1.37 10.62
CA SER A 77 18.38 -2.65 10.31
C SER A 77 19.25 -2.55 9.05
N PRO A 78 20.36 -3.32 8.96
CA PRO A 78 21.26 -3.27 7.82
C PRO A 78 20.58 -3.57 6.48
N SER A 79 19.60 -4.48 6.44
CA SER A 79 18.87 -4.85 5.24
C SER A 79 18.02 -3.70 4.71
N ILE A 80 17.24 -3.04 5.59
CA ILE A 80 16.42 -1.89 5.20
C ILE A 80 17.28 -0.68 4.83
N GLN A 81 18.37 -0.44 5.57
CA GLN A 81 19.32 0.61 5.25
C GLN A 81 20.02 0.40 3.90
N ASN A 82 20.27 -0.86 3.50
CA ASN A 82 20.75 -1.17 2.16
C ASN A 82 19.73 -0.73 1.09
N ILE A 83 18.44 -1.06 1.27
CA ILE A 83 17.39 -0.66 0.32
C ILE A 83 17.26 0.86 0.23
N ILE A 84 17.23 1.57 1.36
CA ILE A 84 17.14 3.04 1.40
C ILE A 84 18.32 3.71 0.66
N LYS A 85 19.50 3.08 0.67
CA LYS A 85 20.71 3.62 0.00
C LYS A 85 20.80 3.27 -1.49
N THR A 86 20.09 2.24 -1.93
CA THR A 86 20.24 1.65 -3.28
C THR A 86 19.00 1.83 -4.15
N SER A 87 17.90 2.32 -3.56
CA SER A 87 16.66 2.62 -4.27
C SER A 87 16.06 3.93 -3.81
N ASP A 88 15.41 4.62 -4.75
CA ASP A 88 14.56 5.76 -4.44
C ASP A 88 13.09 5.31 -4.44
N MET A 89 12.36 5.71 -3.39
CA MET A 89 10.92 5.51 -3.23
C MET A 89 10.28 6.87 -2.95
N VAL A 90 9.83 7.55 -4.00
CA VAL A 90 9.49 8.98 -3.93
C VAL A 90 8.05 9.23 -4.36
N PRO A 91 7.16 9.65 -3.44
CA PRO A 91 5.87 10.23 -3.81
C PRO A 91 6.12 11.61 -4.39
N LEU A 92 5.54 11.90 -5.55
CA LEU A 92 5.63 13.22 -6.16
C LEU A 92 4.78 14.23 -5.38
N PRO A 93 5.18 15.52 -5.34
CA PRO A 93 4.51 16.51 -4.52
C PRO A 93 3.08 16.87 -5.00
N ASN A 94 2.77 16.58 -6.26
CA ASN A 94 1.49 16.92 -6.88
C ASN A 94 0.69 15.67 -7.22
N TYR A 95 -0.62 15.77 -7.08
CA TYR A 95 -1.58 14.80 -7.59
C TYR A 95 -1.87 15.03 -9.08
N THR A 96 -2.39 14.02 -9.75
CA THR A 96 -2.95 14.18 -11.11
C THR A 96 -4.26 14.97 -11.06
N ASP A 97 -4.76 15.38 -12.23
CA ASP A 97 -6.07 16.04 -12.36
C ASP A 97 -7.24 15.18 -11.83
N ASN A 98 -7.06 13.86 -11.77
CA ASN A 98 -8.02 12.91 -11.21
C ASN A 98 -7.74 12.58 -9.73
N ASN A 99 -6.99 13.44 -9.02
CA ASN A 99 -6.62 13.27 -7.62
C ASN A 99 -5.80 11.98 -7.35
N TYR A 100 -4.97 11.55 -8.31
CA TYR A 100 -4.09 10.40 -8.12
C TYR A 100 -2.70 10.77 -7.62
N GLN A 101 -2.22 10.07 -6.59
CA GLN A 101 -0.86 10.20 -6.12
C GLN A 101 0.08 9.49 -7.10
N VAL A 102 1.09 10.20 -7.61
CA VAL A 102 2.15 9.57 -8.41
C VAL A 102 3.30 9.19 -7.49
N PHE A 103 3.84 7.99 -7.66
CA PHE A 103 4.98 7.48 -6.91
C PHE A 103 6.04 6.92 -7.86
N ILE A 104 7.31 7.23 -7.61
CA ILE A 104 8.43 6.70 -8.41
C ILE A 104 9.22 5.70 -7.56
N TYR A 105 9.47 4.54 -8.16
CA TYR A 105 10.47 3.59 -7.71
C TYR A 105 11.60 3.47 -8.74
N ARG A 106 12.85 3.57 -8.30
CA ARG A 106 14.02 3.27 -9.13
C ARG A 106 15.17 2.70 -8.32
N LEU A 107 16.07 1.99 -8.99
CA LEU A 107 17.37 1.62 -8.42
C LEU A 107 18.38 2.73 -8.73
N CYS A 108 18.81 3.48 -7.71
CA CYS A 108 19.87 4.47 -7.87
C CYS A 108 21.27 3.84 -7.84
N ASP A 109 21.38 2.61 -7.29
CA ASP A 109 22.55 1.73 -7.38
C ASP A 109 22.09 0.36 -7.91
N PRO A 110 22.13 0.16 -9.25
CA PRO A 110 21.58 -1.04 -9.89
C PRO A 110 22.56 -2.23 -9.85
N ASP A 111 23.45 -2.31 -8.85
CA ASP A 111 24.27 -3.49 -8.63
C ASP A 111 23.36 -4.67 -8.24
N PRO A 112 23.28 -5.73 -9.08
CA PRO A 112 22.40 -6.86 -8.79
C PRO A 112 22.72 -7.50 -7.44
N ASP A 113 23.96 -7.44 -6.96
CA ASP A 113 24.39 -8.07 -5.71
C ASP A 113 23.94 -7.33 -4.44
N LYS A 114 23.52 -6.07 -4.59
CA LYS A 114 22.85 -5.30 -3.53
C LYS A 114 21.33 -5.44 -3.58
N PHE A 115 20.77 -5.94 -4.67
CA PHE A 115 19.34 -6.12 -4.86
C PHE A 115 18.82 -7.36 -4.12
N VAL A 116 18.02 -7.12 -3.08
CA VAL A 116 17.28 -8.17 -2.35
C VAL A 116 15.79 -7.89 -2.49
N TYR A 117 15.09 -8.74 -3.25
CA TYR A 117 13.68 -8.51 -3.58
C TYR A 117 12.76 -8.47 -2.36
N ALA A 118 12.96 -9.40 -1.40
CA ALA A 118 12.15 -9.46 -0.19
C ALA A 118 12.30 -8.18 0.66
N ASP A 119 13.53 -7.71 0.86
CA ASP A 119 13.80 -6.47 1.60
C ASP A 119 13.29 -5.24 0.85
N SER A 120 13.39 -5.24 -0.48
CA SER A 120 12.82 -4.17 -1.32
C SER A 120 11.32 -4.05 -1.12
N LEU A 121 10.62 -5.19 -1.17
CA LEU A 121 9.17 -5.25 -1.00
C LEU A 121 8.75 -4.91 0.44
N LYS A 122 9.49 -5.38 1.44
CA LYS A 122 9.31 -5.00 2.85
C LYS A 122 9.45 -3.49 3.04
N THR A 123 10.51 -2.90 2.50
CA THR A 123 10.76 -1.45 2.60
C THR A 123 9.66 -0.65 1.90
N PHE A 124 9.20 -1.12 0.74
CA PHE A 124 8.05 -0.51 0.04
C PHE A 124 6.80 -0.51 0.92
N PHE A 125 6.44 -1.63 1.55
CA PHE A 125 5.27 -1.67 2.43
C PHE A 125 5.46 -0.88 3.74
N MET A 126 6.68 -0.76 4.26
CA MET A 126 6.97 0.15 5.38
C MET A 126 6.71 1.61 4.97
N PHE A 127 7.14 1.99 3.77
CA PHE A 127 6.92 3.33 3.24
C PHE A 127 5.43 3.61 3.01
N SER A 128 4.70 2.67 2.42
CA SER A 128 3.25 2.76 2.21
C SER A 128 2.46 2.84 3.53
N ASP A 129 2.83 2.03 4.53
CA ASP A 129 2.21 2.08 5.86
C ASP A 129 2.44 3.45 6.54
N LEU A 130 3.65 4.01 6.41
CA LEU A 130 3.97 5.33 6.95
C LEU A 130 3.10 6.41 6.29
N ARG A 131 3.02 6.41 4.94
CA ARG A 131 2.18 7.35 4.19
C ARG A 131 0.71 7.24 4.57
N MET A 132 0.21 6.02 4.75
CA MET A 132 -1.16 5.77 5.20
C MET A 132 -1.43 6.36 6.61
N LEU A 133 -0.40 6.45 7.46
CA LEU A 133 -0.49 7.07 8.79
C LEU A 133 -0.35 8.60 8.74
N THR A 134 0.53 9.14 7.90
CA THR A 134 0.96 10.55 7.97
C THR A 134 0.34 11.46 6.92
N ASP A 135 -0.06 10.93 5.76
CA ASP A 135 -0.55 11.75 4.67
C ASP A 135 -1.92 12.32 5.04
N ILE A 136 -2.04 13.65 5.05
CA ILE A 136 -3.29 14.33 5.41
C ILE A 136 -4.36 14.12 4.32
N ASN A 137 -3.92 14.10 3.06
CA ASN A 137 -4.79 13.93 1.91
C ASN A 137 -4.95 12.44 1.59
N LEU A 138 -6.18 12.05 1.26
CA LEU A 138 -6.52 10.74 0.73
C LEU A 138 -6.59 10.88 -0.79
N PRO A 139 -5.63 10.36 -1.55
CA PRO A 139 -5.81 10.32 -2.98
C PRO A 139 -6.90 9.30 -3.33
N ASP A 140 -7.62 9.56 -4.41
CA ASP A 140 -8.54 8.59 -5.00
C ASP A 140 -7.77 7.49 -5.76
N GLY A 141 -6.48 7.33 -5.44
CA GLY A 141 -5.42 7.38 -6.44
C GLY A 141 -3.99 6.97 -6.08
N GLU A 142 -3.40 5.93 -6.67
CA GLU A 142 -1.95 5.71 -6.76
C GLU A 142 -1.57 5.33 -8.21
N VAL A 143 -0.53 5.97 -8.73
CA VAL A 143 0.08 5.71 -10.04
C VAL A 143 1.56 5.44 -9.82
N PRO A 144 1.96 4.17 -9.74
CA PRO A 144 3.37 3.83 -9.56
C PRO A 144 4.10 3.84 -10.91
N ILE A 145 5.25 4.51 -10.91
CA ILE A 145 6.20 4.57 -12.01
C ILE A 145 7.43 3.78 -11.59
N PHE A 146 7.71 2.70 -12.32
CA PHE A 146 8.94 1.92 -12.13
C PHE A 146 9.95 2.32 -13.20
N ASP A 147 10.98 3.06 -12.81
CA ASP A 147 12.11 3.32 -13.70
C ASP A 147 12.96 2.05 -13.78
N MET A 148 12.93 1.43 -14.96
CA MET A 148 13.61 0.17 -15.22
C MET A 148 15.06 0.37 -15.67
N SER A 149 15.56 1.61 -15.70
CA SER A 149 16.95 1.91 -16.06
C SER A 149 17.93 1.16 -15.14
N GLY A 150 18.92 0.50 -15.74
CA GLY A 150 19.92 -0.29 -15.00
C GLY A 150 19.47 -1.70 -14.61
N LEU A 151 18.17 -2.04 -14.73
CA LEU A 151 17.74 -3.43 -14.54
C LEU A 151 18.26 -4.34 -15.64
N CYS A 152 18.54 -5.58 -15.26
CA CYS A 152 19.09 -6.60 -16.14
C CYS A 152 18.57 -7.98 -15.73
N LEU A 153 18.84 -9.03 -16.52
CA LEU A 153 18.37 -10.38 -16.25
C LEU A 153 18.81 -10.92 -14.87
N ARG A 154 19.96 -10.49 -14.34
CA ARG A 154 20.40 -10.86 -12.99
C ARG A 154 19.42 -10.38 -11.91
N HIS A 155 18.87 -9.17 -12.05
CA HIS A 155 17.84 -8.67 -11.13
C HIS A 155 16.57 -9.51 -11.17
N ILE A 156 16.11 -9.83 -12.39
CA ILE A 156 14.89 -10.64 -12.60
C ILE A 156 15.05 -12.02 -11.95
N SER A 157 16.23 -12.64 -12.09
CA SER A 157 16.50 -13.94 -11.46
C SER A 157 16.46 -13.94 -9.93
N LYS A 158 16.55 -12.77 -9.29
CA LYS A 158 16.47 -12.60 -7.83
C LYS A 158 15.04 -12.32 -7.33
N VAL A 159 14.08 -12.15 -8.23
CA VAL A 159 12.67 -11.93 -7.87
C VAL A 159 12.05 -13.22 -7.36
N SER A 160 11.53 -13.20 -6.13
CA SER A 160 10.76 -14.31 -5.58
C SER A 160 9.35 -14.31 -6.15
N LEU A 161 9.01 -15.31 -6.97
CA LEU A 161 7.68 -15.44 -7.58
C LEU A 161 6.56 -15.58 -6.53
N HIS A 162 6.85 -16.20 -5.39
CA HIS A 162 5.90 -16.31 -4.29
C HIS A 162 5.57 -14.93 -3.71
N LEU A 163 6.59 -14.12 -3.42
CA LEU A 163 6.40 -12.76 -2.90
C LEU A 163 5.79 -11.84 -3.96
N LEU A 164 6.14 -11.99 -5.23
CA LEU A 164 5.51 -11.27 -6.34
C LEU A 164 4.01 -11.59 -6.42
N LYS A 165 3.63 -12.86 -6.27
CA LYS A 165 2.21 -13.27 -6.23
C LYS A 165 1.49 -12.62 -5.05
N LYS A 166 2.09 -12.60 -3.86
CA LYS A 166 1.53 -11.94 -2.67
C LYS A 166 1.40 -10.43 -2.87
N TYR A 167 2.40 -9.78 -3.44
CA TYR A 167 2.35 -8.37 -3.83
C TYR A 167 1.19 -8.10 -4.79
N MET A 168 1.08 -8.89 -5.88
CA MET A 168 -0.01 -8.75 -6.84
C MET A 168 -1.37 -8.96 -6.18
N GLN A 169 -1.54 -9.96 -5.30
CA GLN A 169 -2.79 -10.15 -4.57
C GLN A 169 -3.12 -8.95 -3.68
N TYR A 170 -2.13 -8.40 -2.98
CA TYR A 170 -2.31 -7.24 -2.12
C TYR A 170 -2.73 -6.01 -2.93
N THR A 171 -2.04 -5.71 -4.05
CA THR A 171 -2.35 -4.54 -4.89
C THR A 171 -3.57 -4.72 -5.78
N GLN A 172 -3.88 -5.94 -6.22
CA GLN A 172 -5.05 -6.21 -7.07
C GLN A 172 -6.36 -6.10 -6.32
N VAL A 173 -6.40 -6.30 -5.02
CA VAL A 173 -7.64 -6.15 -4.25
C VAL A 173 -7.91 -4.67 -3.94
N HIS A 174 -6.89 -3.81 -4.04
CA HIS A 174 -7.05 -2.36 -4.13
C HIS A 174 -7.52 -1.88 -5.52
N ASN A 175 -7.68 -2.78 -6.52
CA ASN A 175 -8.17 -2.44 -7.87
C ASN A 175 -9.70 -2.32 -7.95
N TYR A 176 -10.24 -1.34 -7.24
CA TYR A 176 -11.24 -0.53 -7.93
C TYR A 176 -10.62 0.65 -8.69
N TYR A 177 -9.34 1.05 -8.49
CA TYR A 177 -8.79 2.21 -9.22
C TYR A 177 -7.27 2.31 -9.59
N PHE A 178 -6.33 1.36 -9.32
CA PHE A 178 -4.87 1.73 -9.31
C PHE A 178 -3.83 1.32 -10.32
N PHE A 179 -4.15 0.68 -11.45
CA PHE A 179 -3.06 0.44 -12.41
C PHE A 179 -3.48 0.65 -13.86
N TYR A 180 -3.33 1.89 -14.35
CA TYR A 180 -2.92 2.11 -15.74
C TYR A 180 -1.39 2.14 -15.78
N SER A 181 -0.80 0.99 -16.13
CA SER A 181 0.58 0.96 -16.62
C SER A 181 0.60 1.57 -18.02
N VAL A 182 1.20 2.75 -18.18
CA VAL A 182 1.62 3.24 -19.50
C VAL A 182 2.99 2.62 -19.77
N ALA A 183 2.98 1.36 -20.22
CA ALA A 183 4.10 0.84 -21.00
C ALA A 183 3.87 1.30 -22.44
N ASN A 184 4.86 2.02 -22.99
CA ASN A 184 4.86 2.57 -24.35
C ASN A 184 4.32 1.61 -25.42
#